data_AF-A0A5J4Q8F8-F1
#
_entry.id   AF-A0A5J4Q8F8-F1
#
_cell.length_a   1.000
_cell.length_b   1.000
_cell.length_c   1.000
_cell.angle_alpha   90.00
_cell.angle_beta   90.00
_cell.angle_gamma   90.00
#
_symmetry.space_group_name_H-M   'P 1'
#
loop_
_entity.id
_entity.type
_entity.pdbx_description
1 polymer ?
#
loop_
_entity_poly.entity_id
_entity_poly.type
_entity_poly.pdbx_seq_one_letter_code
_entity_poly.pdbx_strand_id
1 'polypeptide(L)' 'ISPMERIDDLDTGKSYVFGKKGEAGPVSTKLYNKLRAIQYGDEPDTYNWVTIVE' A
#
# COMPACT_ATOMS: atom_id res chain seq x y z
N ILE A 1 1.83 -0.12 -3.44
CA ILE A 1 0.88 0.53 -2.50
C ILE A 1 1.58 1.71 -1.86
N SER A 2 1.00 2.91 -1.93
CA SER A 2 1.53 4.12 -1.30
C SER A 2 0.48 4.66 -0.33
N PRO A 3 0.71 4.62 1.00
CA PRO A 3 -0.21 5.21 1.98
C PRO A 3 -0.28 6.73 1.83
N MET A 4 -1.46 7.31 1.99
CA MET A 4 -1.66 8.77 1.94
C MET A 4 -1.72 9.35 3.35
N GLU A 5 -0.84 10.31 3.64
CA GLU A 5 -0.82 11.02 4.92
C GLU A 5 -1.88 12.12 4.98
N ARG A 6 -2.14 12.81 3.87
CA ARG A 6 -3.04 13.96 3.85
C ARG A 6 -3.68 14.16 2.49
N ILE A 7 -4.90 14.67 2.49
CA ILE A 7 -5.60 15.22 1.33
C ILE A 7 -5.94 16.67 1.63
N ASP A 8 -5.49 17.57 0.77
CA ASP A 8 -5.79 19.00 0.84
C ASP A 8 -6.89 19.33 -0.18
N ASP A 9 -8.06 19.73 0.29
CA ASP A 9 -9.16 20.23 -0.53
C ASP A 9 -8.98 21.75 -0.70
N LEU A 10 -8.54 22.15 -1.89
CA LEU A 10 -8.22 23.55 -2.19
C LEU A 10 -9.46 24.43 -2.36
N ASP A 11 -10.61 23.85 -2.72
CA ASP A 11 -11.84 24.60 -2.94
C ASP A 11 -12.46 25.02 -1.61
N THR A 12 -12.45 24.10 -0.62
CA THR A 12 -12.96 24.39 0.73
C THR A 12 -11.88 24.88 1.70
N GLY A 13 -10.60 24.79 1.30
CA GLY A 13 -9.45 25.11 2.14
C GLY A 13 -9.24 24.14 3.30
N LYS A 14 -9.83 22.94 3.23
CA LYS A 14 -9.82 21.95 4.32
C LYS A 14 -8.78 20.86 4.08
N SER A 15 -7.97 20.59 5.11
CA SER A 15 -7.04 19.47 5.10
C SER A 15 -7.59 18.27 5.88
N TYR A 16 -7.50 17.09 5.29
CA TYR A 16 -7.81 15.80 5.90
C TYR A 16 -6.52 15.05 6.13
N VAL A 17 -6.12 14.88 7.40
CA VAL A 17 -4.89 14.18 7.79
C VAL A 17 -5.24 12.79 8.30
N PHE A 18 -4.48 11.79 7.88
CA PHE A 18 -4.69 10.38 8.20
C PHE A 18 -3.47 9.81 8.94
N GLY A 19 -3.72 9.16 10.08
CA GLY A 19 -2.68 8.49 10.85
C GLY A 19 -1.67 9.45 11.47
N LYS A 20 -0.42 9.00 11.56
CA LYS A 20 0.72 9.80 12.05
C LYS A 20 1.66 10.13 10.90
N LYS A 21 2.19 11.35 10.91
CA LYS A 21 3.12 11.84 9.89
C LYS A 21 4.31 10.90 9.72
N GLY A 22 4.57 10.50 8.48
CA GLY A 22 5.67 9.59 8.15
C GLY A 22 5.46 8.11 8.52
N GLU A 23 4.33 7.73 9.12
CA GLU A 23 4.03 6.35 9.47
C GLU A 23 2.94 5.75 8.56
N ALA A 24 3.25 4.61 7.92
CA ALA A 24 2.27 3.85 7.16
C ALA A 24 1.28 3.14 8.10
N GLY A 25 -0.02 3.28 7.82
CA GLY A 25 -1.06 2.59 8.59
C GLY A 25 -0.95 1.05 8.50
N PRO A 26 -1.41 0.31 9.54
CA PRO A 26 -1.17 -1.12 9.67
C PRO A 26 -1.78 -1.94 8.52
N VAL A 27 -2.94 -1.53 8.00
CA VAL A 27 -3.60 -2.23 6.88
C VAL A 27 -2.82 -2.03 5.57
N SER A 28 -2.40 -0.80 5.27
CA SER A 28 -1.60 -0.51 4.07
C SER A 28 -0.28 -1.27 4.08
N THR A 29 0.40 -1.32 5.24
CA THR A 29 1.62 -2.10 5.43
C THR A 29 1.38 -3.60 5.23
N LYS A 30 0.32 -4.15 5.83
CA LYS A 30 -0.06 -5.56 5.65
C LYS A 30 -0.30 -5.92 4.19
N LEU A 31 -1.07 -5.11 3.47
CA LEU A 31 -1.35 -5.34 2.05
C LEU A 31 -0.10 -5.21 1.19
N TYR A 32 0.76 -4.22 1.48
CA TYR A 32 2.01 -4.01 0.75
C TYR A 32 2.93 -5.21 0.88
N ASN A 33 3.16 -5.67 2.13
CA ASN A 33 4.04 -6.80 2.40
C ASN A 33 3.49 -8.09 1.79
N LYS A 34 2.19 -8.38 1.95
CA LYS A 34 1.58 -9.60 1.40
C LYS A 34 1.69 -9.67 -0.12
N LEU A 35 1.37 -8.58 -0.82
CA LEU A 35 1.47 -8.54 -2.28
C LEU A 35 2.93 -8.68 -2.74
N ARG A 36 3.85 -7.97 -2.08
CA ARG A 36 5.28 -8.03 -2.40
C ARG A 36 5.87 -9.43 -2.18
N ALA A 37 5.47 -10.11 -1.11
CA ALA A 37 5.91 -11.47 -0.82
C ALA A 37 5.47 -12.46 -1.92
N ILE A 38 4.23 -12.33 -2.43
CA ILE A 38 3.76 -13.12 -3.59
C ILE A 38 4.60 -12.80 -4.83
N GLN A 39 4.87 -11.52 -5.10
CA GLN A 39 5.65 -11.09 -6.26
C GLN A 39 7.10 -11.60 -6.25
N TYR A 40 7.70 -11.75 -5.07
CA TYR A 40 9.06 -12.26 -4.91
C TYR A 40 9.14 -13.77 -4.70
N GLY A 41 8.00 -14.45 -4.60
CA GLY A 41 7.94 -15.89 -4.33
C GLY A 41 8.22 -16.28 -2.86
N ASP A 42 8.28 -15.30 -1.95
CA ASP A 42 8.36 -15.55 -0.50
C ASP A 42 7.06 -16.16 0.06
N GLU A 43 5.94 -15.93 -0.64
CA GLU A 43 4.63 -16.49 -0.32
C GLU A 43 3.93 -17.08 -1.57
N PRO A 44 3.04 -18.07 -1.39
CA PRO A 44 2.42 -18.78 -2.52
C PRO A 44 1.47 -17.87 -3.31
N ASP A 45 1.59 -17.95 -4.64
CA ASP A 45 0.66 -17.35 -5.59
C ASP A 45 -0.55 -18.27 -5.84
N THR A 46 -1.53 -18.24 -4.95
CA THR A 46 -2.72 -19.11 -5.01
C THR A 46 -3.67 -18.81 -6.18
N TYR A 47 -3.42 -17.71 -6.92
CA TYR A 47 -4.29 -17.23 -7.99
C TYR A 47 -3.56 -17.12 -9.34
N ASN A 48 -2.32 -17.58 -9.42
CA ASN A 48 -1.53 -17.65 -10.64
C ASN A 48 -1.36 -16.26 -11.32
N TRP A 49 -1.06 -15.23 -10.52
CA TRP A 49 -0.75 -13.86 -10.93
C TRP A 49 0.67 -13.67 -11.48
N VAL A 50 1.64 -14.47 -11.03
CA VAL A 50 3.07 -14.30 -11.35
C VAL A 50 3.44 -15.14 -12.57
N THR A 51 4.20 -14.54 -13.49
CA THR A 51 4.84 -15.22 -14.61
C THR A 51 6.36 -15.11 -14.44
N ILE A 52 7.04 -16.25 -14.50
CA ILE A 52 8.52 -16.29 -14.46
C ILE A 52 9.05 -15.93 -15.85
N VAL A 53 10.02 -15.02 -15.89
CA VAL A 53 10.70 -14.58 -17.12
C VAL A 53 12.15 -15.06 -17.08
N GLU A 54 12.67 -15.48 -18.23
CA GLU A 54 14.07 -15.95 -18.42
C GLU A 54 14.97 -14.84 -19.00
#